data_AF-A0A7J2VWK7-F1
#
_entry.id   AF-A0A7J2VWK7-F1
#
_cell.length_a   1.000
_cell.length_b   1.000
_cell.length_c   1.000
_cell.angle_alpha   90.00
_cell.angle_beta   90.00
_cell.angle_gamma   90.00
#
_symmetry.space_group_name_H-M   'P 1'
#
loop_
_entity.id
_entity.type
_entity.pdbx_description
1 polymer ?
#
loop_
_entity_poly.entity_id
_entity_poly.type
_entity_poly.pdbx_seq_one_letter_code
_entity_poly.pdbx_strand_id
1 'polypeptide(L)'
;MANIIKLDYDIKHEYFEKYVNFDEFIRTRITILETLGYKVKKWEFTETKRGYHLIIEIDKDLPLQRIFELQFLLGDDQNRVNYNFFRLENWGEKYAKYFNLLFTKKFKRK
;
A
#
# COMPACT_ATOMS: atom_id res chain seq x y z
N MET A 1 -5.12 -7.16 -13.29
CA MET A 1 -6.06 -6.89 -12.20
C MET A 1 -5.44 -7.30 -10.88
N ALA A 2 -5.81 -6.63 -9.80
CA ALA A 2 -5.45 -6.97 -8.43
C ALA A 2 -6.50 -6.40 -7.46
N ASN A 3 -6.72 -7.07 -6.33
CA ASN A 3 -7.62 -6.63 -5.25
C ASN A 3 -6.87 -6.31 -3.94
N ILE A 4 -5.54 -6.29 -3.99
CA ILE A 4 -4.66 -6.00 -2.85
C ILE A 4 -3.94 -4.68 -3.08
N ILE A 5 -4.07 -3.77 -2.12
CA ILE A 5 -3.39 -2.48 -2.08
C ILE A 5 -2.28 -2.59 -1.04
N LYS A 6 -1.05 -2.27 -1.44
CA LYS A 6 0.16 -2.39 -0.60
C LYS A 6 0.80 -1.03 -0.43
N LEU A 7 0.89 -0.56 0.81
CA LEU A 7 1.34 0.77 1.19
C LEU A 7 2.63 0.64 2.00
N ASP A 8 3.60 1.49 1.70
CA ASP A 8 4.89 1.62 2.38
C ASP A 8 4.98 3.01 3.01
N TYR A 9 5.08 3.06 4.33
CA TYR A 9 5.17 4.29 5.11
C TYR A 9 6.58 4.41 5.69
N ASP A 10 7.44 5.18 5.03
CA ASP A 10 8.83 5.43 5.45
C ASP A 10 8.87 6.51 6.54
N ILE A 11 8.37 6.16 7.72
CA ILE A 11 8.41 6.99 8.93
C ILE A 11 9.08 6.21 10.05
N LYS A 12 9.99 6.89 10.79
CA LYS A 12 10.63 6.28 11.95
C LYS A 12 9.61 5.83 12.99
N HIS A 13 9.83 4.65 13.57
CA HIS A 13 8.95 4.07 14.59
C HIS A 13 8.68 5.03 15.76
N GLU A 14 9.75 5.65 16.28
CA GLU A 14 9.68 6.62 17.39
C GLU A 14 8.76 7.82 17.12
N TYR A 15 8.63 8.25 15.85
CA TYR A 15 7.74 9.35 15.49
C TYR A 15 6.32 8.88 15.29
N PHE A 16 6.13 7.71 14.67
CA PHE A 16 4.81 7.15 14.50
C PHE A 16 4.15 6.87 15.85
N GLU A 17 4.84 6.17 16.75
CA GLU A 17 4.33 5.84 18.08
C GLU A 17 4.03 7.08 18.93
N LYS A 18 4.83 8.13 18.78
CA LYS A 18 4.70 9.36 19.57
C LYS A 18 3.60 10.29 19.06
N TYR A 19 3.42 10.39 17.75
CA TYR A 19 2.62 11.45 17.13
C TYR A 19 1.42 10.95 16.33
N VAL A 20 1.35 9.65 16.01
CA VAL A 20 0.27 9.09 15.20
C VAL A 20 -0.65 8.25 16.08
N ASN A 21 -1.92 8.63 16.11
CA ASN A 21 -2.96 7.77 16.66
C ASN A 21 -3.22 6.62 15.66
N PHE A 22 -2.88 5.39 16.07
CA PHE A 22 -2.98 4.21 15.21
C PHE A 22 -4.41 3.95 14.70
N ASP A 23 -5.42 4.11 15.56
CA ASP A 23 -6.82 3.85 15.21
C ASP A 23 -7.33 4.87 14.19
N GLU A 24 -7.03 6.16 14.41
CA GLU A 24 -7.36 7.22 13.45
C GLU A 24 -6.65 7.01 12.12
N PHE A 25 -5.38 6.61 12.18
CA PHE A 25 -4.58 6.30 11.00
C PHE A 25 -5.25 5.22 10.16
N ILE A 26 -5.56 4.06 10.73
CA ILE A 26 -6.20 2.95 10.02
C ILE A 26 -7.61 3.34 9.54
N ARG A 27 -8.44 3.91 10.42
CA ARG A 27 -9.83 4.28 10.08
C ARG A 27 -9.88 5.26 8.92
N THR A 28 -8.98 6.25 8.87
CA THR A 28 -8.94 7.21 7.76
C THR A 28 -8.74 6.53 6.41
N ARG A 29 -7.84 5.52 6.32
CA ARG A 29 -7.59 4.79 5.06
C ARG A 29 -8.79 3.94 4.67
N ILE A 30 -9.42 3.28 5.63
CA ILE A 30 -10.63 2.49 5.41
C ILE A 30 -11.77 3.40 4.93
N THR A 31 -12.01 4.53 5.59
CA THR A 31 -13.05 5.49 5.23
C THR A 31 -12.85 6.03 3.81
N ILE A 32 -11.61 6.33 3.39
CA ILE A 32 -11.32 6.75 2.01
C ILE A 32 -11.77 5.65 1.02
N LEU A 33 -11.42 4.38 1.27
CA LEU A 33 -11.81 3.27 0.41
C LEU A 33 -13.33 3.06 0.36
N GLU A 34 -14.01 3.14 1.51
CA GLU A 34 -15.46 3.01 1.60
C GLU A 34 -16.17 4.15 0.88
N THR A 35 -15.68 5.38 1.02
CA THR A 35 -16.20 6.56 0.30
C THR A 35 -16.06 6.40 -1.21
N LEU A 36 -15.00 5.73 -1.67
CA LEU A 36 -14.79 5.42 -3.09
C LEU A 36 -15.59 4.18 -3.57
N GLY A 37 -16.41 3.58 -2.71
CA GLY A 37 -17.29 2.46 -3.06
C GLY A 37 -16.60 1.09 -3.05
N TYR A 38 -15.51 0.94 -2.29
CA TYR A 38 -14.82 -0.32 -2.06
C TYR A 38 -15.09 -0.84 -0.65
N LYS A 39 -15.37 -2.14 -0.52
CA LYS A 39 -15.50 -2.78 0.80
C LYS A 39 -14.16 -3.39 1.18
N VAL A 40 -13.62 -3.00 2.34
CA VAL A 40 -12.41 -3.61 2.91
C VAL A 40 -12.76 -4.98 3.48
N LYS A 41 -12.09 -6.03 3.00
CA LYS A 41 -12.26 -7.41 3.47
C LYS A 41 -11.33 -7.73 4.63
N LYS A 42 -10.06 -7.33 4.49
CA LYS A 42 -8.99 -7.60 5.44
C LYS A 42 -7.92 -6.53 5.31
N TRP A 43 -7.23 -6.25 6.40
CA TRP A 43 -5.99 -5.50 6.37
C TRP A 43 -4.96 -6.09 7.34
N GLU A 44 -3.69 -5.82 7.10
CA GLU A 44 -2.57 -6.19 7.95
C GLU A 44 -1.59 -5.02 8.02
N PHE A 45 -1.25 -4.60 9.24
CA PHE A 45 -0.25 -3.57 9.50
C PHE A 45 0.97 -4.21 10.13
N THR A 46 2.15 -4.00 9.55
CA THR A 46 3.39 -4.65 9.97
C THR A 46 4.51 -3.62 10.11
N GLU A 47 5.19 -3.67 11.25
CA GLU A 47 6.44 -2.94 11.45
C GLU A 47 7.57 -3.56 10.61
N THR A 48 8.36 -2.71 9.96
CA THR A 48 9.57 -3.10 9.21
C THR A 48 10.81 -2.55 9.89
N LYS A 49 11.98 -2.63 9.25
CA LYS A 49 13.21 -2.06 9.81
C LYS A 49 13.28 -0.53 9.76
N ARG A 50 12.50 0.10 8.87
CA ARG A 50 12.62 1.54 8.55
C ARG A 50 11.31 2.31 8.68
N GLY A 51 10.19 1.60 8.81
CA GLY A 51 8.86 2.17 8.84
C GLY A 51 7.81 1.07 8.82
N TYR A 52 6.66 1.30 8.20
CA TYR A 52 5.52 0.39 8.30
C TYR A 52 4.97 -0.01 6.94
N HIS A 53 4.49 -1.25 6.84
CA HIS A 53 3.68 -1.68 5.71
C HIS A 53 2.21 -1.81 6.13
N LEU A 54 1.31 -1.33 5.28
CA LEU A 54 -0.12 -1.61 5.37
C LEU A 54 -0.56 -2.32 4.10
N ILE A 55 -1.18 -3.48 4.27
CA ILE A 55 -1.75 -4.26 3.17
C ILE A 55 -3.25 -4.31 3.38
N ILE A 56 -4.01 -3.91 2.37
CA ILE A 56 -5.47 -3.89 2.40
C ILE A 56 -6.00 -4.73 1.25
N GLU A 57 -6.87 -5.67 1.54
CA GLU A 57 -7.64 -6.44 0.57
C GLU A 57 -9.06 -5.84 0.44
N ILE A 58 -9.49 -5.58 -0.79
CA ILE A 58 -10.82 -5.08 -1.10
C ILE A 58 -11.67 -6.12 -1.84
N ASP A 59 -12.96 -5.84 -1.96
CA ASP A 59 -13.95 -6.73 -2.55
C ASP A 59 -13.95 -6.81 -4.08
N LYS A 60 -13.17 -5.96 -4.76
CA LYS A 60 -13.14 -5.84 -6.22
C LYS A 60 -11.73 -6.00 -6.77
N ASP A 61 -11.63 -6.66 -7.92
CA ASP A 61 -10.43 -6.66 -8.76
C ASP A 61 -10.34 -5.37 -9.56
N LEU A 62 -9.21 -4.68 -9.46
CA LEU A 62 -9.00 -3.38 -10.11
C LEU A 62 -7.86 -3.44 -11.14
N PRO A 63 -7.92 -2.61 -12.20
CA PRO A 63 -6.77 -2.37 -13.08
C PRO A 63 -5.57 -1.87 -12.28
N LEU A 64 -4.36 -2.14 -12.78
CA LEU A 64 -3.14 -1.81 -12.04
C LEU A 64 -2.97 -0.31 -11.84
N GLN A 65 -3.33 0.49 -12.85
CA GLN A 65 -3.37 1.95 -12.74
C GLN A 65 -4.20 2.41 -11.54
N ARG A 66 -5.40 1.83 -11.36
CA ARG A 66 -6.28 2.21 -10.25
C ARG A 66 -5.70 1.80 -8.90
N ILE A 67 -4.97 0.69 -8.83
CA ILE A 67 -4.24 0.32 -7.61
C ILE A 67 -3.17 1.37 -7.27
N PHE A 68 -2.45 1.89 -8.26
CA PHE A 68 -1.42 2.92 -8.04
C PHE A 68 -2.02 4.26 -7.61
N GLU A 69 -3.17 4.64 -8.19
CA GLU A 69 -3.94 5.81 -7.73
C GLU A 69 -4.37 5.64 -6.26
N LEU A 70 -4.87 4.47 -5.89
CA LEU A 70 -5.27 4.20 -4.50
C LEU A 70 -4.06 4.18 -3.55
N GLN A 71 -2.91 3.69 -4.00
CA GLN A 71 -1.67 3.78 -3.22
C GLN A 71 -1.33 5.24 -2.89
N PHE A 72 -1.38 6.12 -3.89
CA PHE A 72 -1.18 7.55 -3.70
C PHE A 72 -2.19 8.15 -2.70
N LEU A 73 -3.49 7.91 -2.92
CA LEU A 73 -4.55 8.48 -2.10
C LEU A 73 -4.49 8.04 -0.64
N LEU A 74 -3.99 6.83 -0.36
CA LEU A 74 -3.86 6.30 0.99
C LEU A 74 -2.51 6.65 1.65
N GLY A 75 -1.67 7.43 0.97
CA GLY A 75 -0.43 7.99 1.49
C GLY A 75 0.79 7.07 1.42
N ASP A 76 0.87 6.19 0.41
CA ASP A 76 2.09 5.44 0.09
C ASP A 76 3.27 6.40 -0.18
N ASP A 77 4.50 5.91 -0.06
CA ASP A 77 5.68 6.67 -0.45
C ASP A 77 5.56 7.21 -1.88
N GLN A 78 5.69 8.53 -2.02
CA GLN A 78 5.42 9.20 -3.30
C GLN A 78 6.43 8.80 -4.38
N ASN A 79 7.68 8.52 -4.02
CA ASN A 79 8.67 8.05 -4.99
C ASN A 79 8.29 6.67 -5.51
N ARG A 80 7.85 5.77 -4.63
CA ARG A 80 7.36 4.44 -5.00
C ARG A 80 6.16 4.52 -5.94
N VAL A 81 5.19 5.38 -5.65
CA VAL A 81 4.05 5.65 -6.53
C VAL A 81 4.51 6.16 -7.91
N ASN A 82 5.40 7.15 -7.94
CA ASN A 82 5.95 7.70 -9.19
C ASN A 82 6.63 6.62 -10.02
N TYR A 83 7.45 5.77 -9.40
CA TYR A 83 8.08 4.66 -10.10
C TYR A 83 7.08 3.62 -10.60
N ASN A 84 5.99 3.38 -9.87
CA ASN A 84 4.93 2.47 -10.30
C ASN A 84 4.25 2.99 -11.58
N PHE A 85 3.86 4.27 -11.63
CA PHE A 85 3.30 4.87 -12.84
C PHE A 85 4.31 4.87 -14.00
N PHE A 86 5.55 5.30 -13.77
CA PHE A 86 6.60 5.27 -14.79
C PHE A 86 6.76 3.89 -15.41
N ARG A 87 6.81 2.83 -14.59
CA ARG A 87 6.94 1.44 -15.08
C ARG A 87 5.71 0.99 -15.86
N LEU A 88 4.51 1.36 -15.43
CA LEU A 88 3.28 1.02 -16.14
C LEU A 88 3.24 1.68 -17.52
N GLU A 89 3.58 2.97 -17.57
CA GLU A 89 3.59 3.75 -18.81
C GLU A 89 4.67 3.26 -19.78
N ASN A 90 5.89 3.01 -19.30
CA ASN A 90 7.03 2.74 -20.18
C ASN A 90 7.25 1.25 -20.44
N TRP A 91 6.93 0.37 -19.48
CA TRP A 91 7.26 -1.06 -19.54
C TRP A 91 6.01 -1.96 -19.52
N GLY A 92 4.82 -1.39 -19.32
CA GLY A 92 3.55 -2.11 -19.33
C GLY A 92 3.26 -2.91 -18.05
N GLU A 93 2.04 -3.46 -17.99
CA GLU A 93 1.49 -4.07 -16.77
C GLU A 93 2.34 -5.22 -16.20
N LYS A 94 2.95 -6.04 -17.07
CA LYS A 94 3.71 -7.22 -16.65
C LYS A 94 4.88 -6.81 -15.75
N TYR A 95 5.63 -5.79 -16.17
CA TYR A 95 6.77 -5.29 -15.41
C TYR A 95 6.32 -4.49 -14.20
N ALA A 96 5.31 -3.63 -14.35
CA ALA A 96 4.77 -2.85 -13.24
C ALA A 96 4.27 -3.72 -12.07
N LYS A 97 3.63 -4.87 -12.36
CA LYS A 97 3.21 -5.84 -11.32
C LYS A 97 4.38 -6.46 -10.58
N TYR A 98 5.45 -6.81 -11.30
CA TYR A 98 6.63 -7.46 -10.72
C TYR A 98 7.31 -6.58 -9.66
N PHE A 99 7.42 -5.28 -9.92
CA PHE A 99 8.06 -4.33 -9.00
C PHE A 99 7.15 -3.85 -7.86
N ASN A 100 5.83 -3.94 -8.00
CA ASN A 100 4.88 -3.56 -6.93
C ASN A 100 4.72 -4.65 -5.84
N LEU A 101 5.72 -5.50 -5.64
CA LEU A 101 5.71 -6.55 -4.63
C LEU A 101 6.33 -6.04 -3.31
N LEU A 102 5.49 -5.64 -2.36
CA LEU A 102 5.88 -5.71 -0.94
C LEU A 102 5.69 -7.15 -0.46
N PHE A 103 6.75 -7.71 0.12
CA PHE A 103 6.72 -9.02 0.76
C PHE A 103 6.11 -8.89 2.15
N THR A 104 5.07 -9.67 2.43
CA THR A 104 4.48 -9.80 3.77
C THR A 104 5.45 -10.43 4.76
N LYS A 105 6.29 -11.37 4.30
CA LYS A 105 7.31 -12.03 5.13
C LYS A 105 8.61 -12.21 4.33
N LYS A 106 9.75 -11.92 4.96
CA LYS A 106 11.09 -12.25 4.44
C LYS A 106 11.59 -13.49 5.17
N PHE A 107 11.71 -14.60 4.47
CA PHE A 107 12.37 -15.80 5.00
C PHE A 107 13.89 -15.65 4.86
N LYS A 108 14.63 -15.76 5.96
CA LYS A 108 16.08 -15.92 5.90
C LYS A 108 16.39 -17.38 5.65
N ARG A 109 17.17 -17.66 4.60
CA ARG A 109 17.77 -18.98 4.42
C ARG A 109 18.81 -19.15 5.54
N LYS A 110 18.63 -20.16 6.39
CA LYS A 110 19.64 -20.58 7.38
C LYS A 110 20.80 -21.24 6.65
#